data_AF-A0A150FSS1-F1
#
_entry.id   AF-A0A150FSS1-F1
#
_cell.length_a   1.000
_cell.length_b   1.000
_cell.length_c   1.000
_cell.angle_alpha   90.00
_cell.angle_beta   90.00
_cell.angle_gamma   90.00
#
_symmetry.space_group_name_H-M   'P 1'
#
loop_
_entity.id
_entity.type
_entity.pdbx_description
1 polymer ?
#
loop_
_entity_poly.entity_id
_entity_poly.type
_entity_poly.pdbx_seq_one_letter_code
_entity_poly.pdbx_strand_id
1 'polypeptide(L)'
;MHYYTGFFIDEPLGNNIFSYSKRKVKKIYIPPLKQGTVEDVKISDNIAFCEIEDEKEIKANGLDCFIEYNLENKKIYIFDNHNHAFYFWVKSLKQNHFNKGCKLVHIDQHKDMREPEEYIQSIESLKEVFEYTNYKLNVGNFIKPALNLGIFSDVLIIDSLASFKLDINDEFVLDIDLDIFSKDMDYIDYDFKMNKIKQLIKKSNVITIATSPFFIDQTYAIKILREIFS
;
A
#
# COMPACT_ATOMS: atom_id res chain seq x y z
N MET A 1 0.84 -16.88 -2.44
CA MET A 1 2.19 -16.60 -2.96
C MET A 1 2.31 -16.78 -4.48
N HIS A 2 1.44 -17.56 -5.14
CA HIS A 2 1.66 -17.98 -6.54
C HIS A 2 1.76 -16.89 -7.63
N TYR A 3 1.18 -15.69 -7.46
CA TYR A 3 1.19 -14.67 -8.54
C TYR A 3 2.34 -13.65 -8.43
N TYR A 4 2.75 -13.28 -7.23
CA TYR A 4 3.89 -12.37 -7.01
C TYR A 4 5.19 -13.18 -7.05
N THR A 5 5.70 -13.44 -8.26
CA THR A 5 6.94 -14.20 -8.50
C THR A 5 8.15 -13.33 -8.86
N GLY A 6 7.98 -12.01 -8.89
CA GLY A 6 8.98 -11.09 -9.43
C GLY A 6 8.81 -10.95 -10.94
N PHE A 7 8.47 -9.75 -11.42
CA PHE A 7 8.31 -9.48 -12.86
C PHE A 7 8.41 -7.98 -13.15
N PHE A 8 8.63 -7.64 -14.43
CA PHE A 8 8.61 -6.26 -14.90
C PHE A 8 7.26 -5.92 -15.54
N ILE A 9 6.85 -4.66 -15.40
CA ILE A 9 5.82 -4.04 -16.23
C ILE A 9 6.55 -3.03 -17.11
N ASP A 10 6.56 -3.26 -18.43
CA ASP A 10 7.26 -2.44 -19.43
C ASP A 10 6.31 -1.69 -20.38
N GLU A 11 5.02 -2.01 -20.34
CA GLU A 11 3.94 -1.26 -20.99
C GLU A 11 3.43 -0.11 -20.10
N PRO A 12 2.82 0.96 -20.65
CA PRO A 12 2.29 2.11 -19.90
C PRO A 12 0.99 1.76 -19.15
N LEU A 13 1.04 0.76 -18.28
CA LEU A 13 -0.07 0.21 -17.52
C LEU A 13 0.18 0.35 -16.01
N GLY A 14 -0.89 0.40 -15.22
CA GLY A 14 -0.82 0.56 -13.77
C GLY A 14 0.09 1.72 -13.35
N ASN A 15 1.01 1.47 -12.41
CA ASN A 15 2.00 2.47 -11.99
C ASN A 15 3.04 2.82 -13.07
N ASN A 16 3.19 2.03 -14.13
CA ASN A 16 4.17 2.33 -15.17
C ASN A 16 3.68 3.45 -16.12
N ILE A 17 2.39 3.83 -16.05
CA ILE A 17 1.80 4.88 -16.91
C ILE A 17 2.36 6.28 -16.63
N PHE A 18 2.79 6.53 -15.40
CA PHE A 18 3.26 7.84 -14.93
C PHE A 18 4.43 8.36 -15.76
N SER A 19 4.21 9.55 -16.33
CA SER A 19 5.08 10.22 -17.28
C SER A 19 5.70 9.32 -18.37
N TYR A 20 5.06 8.19 -18.71
CA TYR A 20 5.70 7.11 -19.48
C TYR A 20 6.34 7.61 -20.76
N SER A 21 5.67 8.46 -21.54
CA SER A 21 6.20 8.99 -22.80
C SER A 21 7.43 9.89 -22.63
N LYS A 22 7.57 10.57 -21.49
CA LYS A 22 8.61 11.57 -21.22
C LYS A 22 9.88 11.00 -20.58
N ARG A 23 9.77 9.96 -19.76
CA ARG A 23 10.91 9.35 -19.03
C ARG A 23 11.72 8.37 -19.88
N LYS A 24 13.01 8.17 -19.57
CA LYS A 24 13.89 7.22 -20.25
C LYS A 24 13.67 5.78 -19.77
N VAL A 25 13.49 5.57 -18.47
CA VAL A 25 13.11 4.28 -17.91
C VAL A 25 11.70 3.96 -18.38
N LYS A 26 11.49 2.80 -19.01
CA LYS A 26 10.17 2.37 -19.51
C LYS A 26 9.60 1.16 -18.77
N LYS A 27 10.29 0.70 -17.73
CA LYS A 27 9.86 -0.45 -16.96
C LYS A 27 10.00 -0.20 -15.47
N ILE A 28 9.09 -0.79 -14.71
CA ILE A 28 9.16 -0.90 -13.25
C ILE A 28 9.13 -2.38 -12.86
N TYR A 29 9.62 -2.69 -11.68
CA TYR A 29 9.69 -4.04 -11.15
C TYR A 29 8.68 -4.23 -10.02
N ILE A 30 7.94 -5.34 -10.09
CA ILE A 30 7.07 -5.81 -9.02
C ILE A 30 7.77 -7.00 -8.37
N PRO A 31 8.15 -6.92 -7.09
CA PRO A 31 8.97 -7.94 -6.47
C PRO A 31 8.16 -9.19 -6.05
N PRO A 32 8.84 -10.33 -5.83
CA PRO A 32 8.18 -11.53 -5.34
C PRO A 32 7.64 -11.35 -3.93
N LEU A 33 6.56 -12.08 -3.59
CA LEU A 33 6.04 -12.15 -2.23
C LEU A 33 6.71 -13.31 -1.46
N LYS A 34 7.24 -13.02 -0.28
CA LYS A 34 7.82 -14.01 0.63
C LYS A 34 7.12 -13.98 1.99
N GLN A 35 7.15 -15.10 2.70
CA GLN A 35 6.85 -15.07 4.13
C GLN A 35 8.08 -14.59 4.88
N GLY A 36 7.88 -13.74 5.88
CA GLY A 36 8.96 -13.15 6.65
C GLY A 36 8.45 -12.21 7.74
N THR A 37 9.33 -11.32 8.18
CA THR A 37 9.08 -10.29 9.19
C THR A 37 9.53 -8.93 8.68
N VAL A 38 9.38 -7.88 9.49
CA VAL A 38 9.90 -6.53 9.17
C VAL A 38 11.43 -6.50 8.99
N GLU A 39 12.16 -7.47 9.56
CA GLU A 39 13.62 -7.57 9.41
C GLU A 39 14.05 -8.05 8.02
N ASP A 40 13.14 -8.71 7.30
CA ASP A 40 13.39 -9.20 5.93
C ASP A 40 13.18 -8.13 4.86
N VAL A 41 12.66 -6.95 5.24
CA VAL A 41 12.41 -5.83 4.33
C VAL A 41 13.73 -5.14 4.00
N LYS A 42 14.07 -5.17 2.70
CA LYS A 42 15.32 -4.62 2.14
C LYS A 42 15.04 -3.86 0.85
N ILE A 43 15.81 -2.79 0.65
CA ILE A 43 15.79 -2.00 -0.58
C ILE A 43 16.39 -2.82 -1.72
N SER A 44 15.76 -2.77 -2.88
CA SER A 44 16.27 -3.36 -4.12
C SER A 44 17.00 -2.33 -4.98
N ASP A 45 17.85 -2.81 -5.89
CA ASP A 45 18.37 -1.98 -6.98
C ASP A 45 17.35 -1.79 -8.12
N ASN A 46 16.21 -2.48 -8.05
CA ASN A 46 15.15 -2.37 -9.05
C ASN A 46 14.26 -1.14 -8.80
N ILE A 47 13.94 -0.45 -9.90
CA ILE A 47 13.03 0.71 -9.91
C ILE A 47 11.60 0.19 -9.76
N ALA A 48 10.90 0.60 -8.71
CA ALA A 48 9.49 0.30 -8.49
C ALA A 48 8.56 1.43 -8.96
N PHE A 49 9.06 2.66 -9.02
CA PHE A 49 8.29 3.82 -9.47
C PHE A 49 9.19 4.83 -10.19
N CYS A 50 8.66 5.52 -11.19
CA CYS A 50 9.41 6.52 -11.94
C CYS A 50 8.48 7.55 -12.58
N GLU A 51 8.79 8.82 -12.37
CA GLU A 51 7.98 9.98 -12.78
C GLU A 51 8.92 11.11 -13.24
N ILE A 52 8.37 12.09 -13.96
CA ILE A 52 9.05 13.36 -14.21
C ILE A 52 8.57 14.40 -13.19
N GLU A 53 9.49 14.94 -12.40
CA GLU A 53 9.25 16.02 -11.45
C GLU A 53 10.25 17.16 -11.73
N ASP A 54 9.76 18.39 -11.85
CA ASP A 54 10.59 19.56 -12.22
C ASP A 54 11.53 19.30 -13.42
N GLU A 55 10.97 18.71 -14.49
CA GLU A 55 11.66 18.32 -15.72
C GLU A 55 12.77 17.26 -15.54
N LYS A 56 12.92 16.69 -14.35
CA LYS A 56 13.89 15.63 -14.02
C LYS A 56 13.19 14.29 -13.87
N GLU A 57 13.83 13.26 -14.40
CA GLU A 57 13.40 11.90 -14.20
C GLU A 57 13.84 11.39 -12.83
N ILE A 58 12.85 11.16 -11.97
CA ILE A 58 13.05 10.61 -10.63
C ILE A 58 12.81 9.11 -10.70
N LYS A 59 13.72 8.34 -10.09
CA LYS A 59 13.70 6.87 -10.08
C LYS A 59 13.69 6.43 -8.63
N ALA A 60 12.63 5.74 -8.25
CA ALA A 60 12.42 5.25 -6.90
C ALA A 60 12.68 3.75 -6.85
N ASN A 61 13.67 3.36 -6.05
CA ASN A 61 14.03 1.97 -5.83
C ASN A 61 13.04 1.31 -4.87
N GLY A 62 12.53 0.14 -5.24
CA GLY A 62 11.54 -0.60 -4.46
C GLY A 62 12.13 -1.55 -3.42
N LEU A 63 11.35 -2.57 -3.09
CA LEU A 63 11.76 -3.65 -2.18
C LEU A 63 12.28 -4.88 -2.94
N ASP A 64 13.19 -5.63 -2.34
CA ASP A 64 13.67 -6.89 -2.91
C ASP A 64 12.58 -7.97 -2.95
N CYS A 65 11.69 -7.94 -1.97
CA CYS A 65 10.53 -8.79 -1.86
C CYS A 65 9.45 -8.07 -1.05
N PHE A 66 8.18 -8.34 -1.41
CA PHE A 66 7.07 -8.07 -0.52
C PHE A 66 7.04 -9.10 0.60
N ILE A 67 6.56 -8.70 1.76
CA ILE A 67 6.52 -9.55 2.95
C ILE A 67 5.08 -9.83 3.35
N GLU A 68 4.77 -11.11 3.51
CA GLU A 68 3.61 -11.60 4.25
C GLU A 68 4.08 -11.99 5.65
N TYR A 69 3.74 -11.17 6.64
CA TYR A 69 4.13 -11.34 8.03
C TYR A 69 2.92 -11.79 8.87
N ASN A 70 3.08 -12.92 9.56
CA ASN A 70 2.11 -13.40 10.55
C ASN A 70 2.61 -12.99 11.94
N LEU A 71 1.86 -12.11 12.61
CA LEU A 71 2.14 -11.70 13.98
C LEU A 71 0.96 -12.12 14.85
N GLU A 72 1.13 -13.18 15.63
CA GLU A 72 0.05 -13.76 16.44
C GLU A 72 -1.18 -14.13 15.58
N ASN A 73 -2.32 -13.47 15.81
CA ASN A 73 -3.56 -13.61 15.04
C ASN A 73 -3.70 -12.56 13.92
N LYS A 74 -2.66 -11.77 13.66
CA LYS A 74 -2.66 -10.67 12.69
C LYS A 74 -1.98 -11.05 11.40
N LYS A 75 -2.53 -10.54 10.30
CA LYS A 75 -2.01 -10.71 8.96
C LYS A 75 -1.50 -9.38 8.42
N ILE A 76 -0.19 -9.29 8.21
CA ILE A 76 0.48 -8.06 7.80
C ILE A 76 1.09 -8.27 6.40
N TYR A 77 0.89 -7.29 5.52
CA TYR A 77 1.49 -7.26 4.19
C TYR A 77 2.30 -5.98 4.03
N ILE A 78 3.55 -6.11 3.61
CA ILE A 78 4.47 -4.99 3.39
C ILE A 78 4.92 -5.00 1.93
N PHE A 79 4.78 -3.86 1.27
CA PHE A 79 5.08 -3.70 -0.16
C PHE A 79 5.59 -2.28 -0.47
N ASP A 80 5.99 -2.03 -1.73
CA ASP A 80 6.46 -0.71 -2.16
C ASP A 80 5.30 0.23 -2.49
N ASN A 81 4.70 0.09 -3.66
CA ASN A 81 3.62 0.96 -4.13
C ASN A 81 2.27 0.57 -3.53
N HIS A 82 1.46 1.58 -3.20
CA HIS A 82 0.26 1.38 -2.38
C HIS A 82 -0.86 0.56 -3.03
N ASN A 83 -0.98 0.59 -4.36
CA ASN A 83 -2.00 -0.15 -5.10
C ASN A 83 -2.03 -1.66 -4.80
N HIS A 84 -0.89 -2.25 -4.40
CA HIS A 84 -0.81 -3.66 -4.03
C HIS A 84 -1.71 -4.03 -2.84
N ALA A 85 -2.12 -3.07 -2.01
CA ALA A 85 -3.08 -3.25 -0.93
C ALA A 85 -4.36 -3.94 -1.41
N PHE A 86 -4.88 -3.54 -2.58
CA PHE A 86 -6.11 -4.10 -3.16
C PHE A 86 -6.07 -5.63 -3.28
N TYR A 87 -4.98 -6.16 -3.84
CA TYR A 87 -4.81 -7.61 -3.96
C TYR A 87 -4.79 -8.30 -2.58
N PHE A 88 -4.08 -7.71 -1.61
CA PHE A 88 -3.92 -8.30 -0.29
C PHE A 88 -5.18 -8.23 0.57
N TRP A 89 -6.01 -7.20 0.40
CA TRP A 89 -7.34 -7.14 1.00
C TRP A 89 -8.23 -8.26 0.46
N VAL A 90 -8.31 -8.42 -0.86
CA VAL A 90 -9.13 -9.49 -1.47
C VAL A 90 -8.63 -10.87 -1.06
N LYS A 91 -7.30 -11.09 -1.07
CA LYS A 91 -6.71 -12.34 -0.59
C LYS A 91 -7.11 -12.63 0.86
N SER A 92 -7.04 -11.64 1.73
CA SER A 92 -7.37 -11.79 3.15
C SER A 92 -8.85 -12.00 3.41
N LEU A 93 -9.71 -11.31 2.64
CA LEU A 93 -11.16 -11.50 2.69
C LEU A 93 -11.53 -12.94 2.34
N LYS A 94 -10.95 -13.48 1.26
CA LYS A 94 -11.17 -14.86 0.82
C LYS A 94 -10.65 -15.91 1.80
N GLN A 95 -9.72 -15.52 2.66
CA GLN A 95 -9.20 -16.36 3.75
C GLN A 95 -9.98 -16.15 5.06
N ASN A 96 -11.07 -15.38 5.04
CA ASN A 96 -11.92 -15.04 6.19
C ASN A 96 -11.15 -14.35 7.33
N HIS A 97 -10.14 -13.53 7.00
CA HIS A 97 -9.38 -12.78 8.01
C HIS A 97 -10.12 -11.51 8.51
N PHE A 98 -11.16 -11.08 7.80
CA PHE A 98 -12.06 -9.99 8.18
C PHE A 98 -13.42 -10.16 7.50
N ASN A 99 -14.46 -9.50 8.04
CA ASN A 99 -15.79 -9.55 7.45
C ASN A 99 -15.96 -8.56 6.28
N LYS A 100 -16.58 -9.03 5.18
CA LYS A 100 -16.97 -8.16 4.07
C LYS A 100 -17.87 -7.03 4.57
N GLY A 101 -17.58 -5.80 4.15
CA GLY A 101 -18.33 -4.61 4.57
C GLY A 101 -17.84 -4.00 5.89
N CYS A 102 -16.72 -4.45 6.45
CA CYS A 102 -16.05 -3.72 7.53
C CYS A 102 -15.52 -2.36 7.02
N LYS A 103 -14.96 -1.54 7.91
CA LYS A 103 -14.36 -0.24 7.51
C LYS A 103 -12.93 -0.44 7.02
N LEU A 104 -12.49 0.43 6.13
CA LEU A 104 -11.06 0.65 5.88
C LEU A 104 -10.59 1.84 6.72
N VAL A 105 -9.52 1.67 7.49
CA VAL A 105 -8.82 2.79 8.13
C VAL A 105 -7.53 2.99 7.36
N HIS A 106 -7.43 4.11 6.64
CA HIS A 106 -6.35 4.40 5.72
C HIS A 106 -5.55 5.60 6.26
N ILE A 107 -4.29 5.36 6.62
CA ILE A 107 -3.36 6.35 7.16
C ILE A 107 -2.37 6.71 6.05
N ASP A 108 -2.42 7.94 5.56
CA ASP A 108 -1.75 8.33 4.32
C ASP A 108 -1.68 9.86 4.22
N GLN A 109 -0.66 10.41 3.55
CA GLN A 109 -0.63 11.82 3.15
C GLN A 109 -1.70 12.13 2.06
N HIS A 110 -2.01 11.14 1.23
CA HIS A 110 -2.93 11.16 0.11
C HIS A 110 -4.27 10.49 0.49
N LYS A 111 -5.21 10.52 -0.46
CA LYS A 111 -6.55 9.94 -0.25
C LYS A 111 -6.78 8.67 -1.04
N ASP A 112 -6.02 8.47 -2.11
CA ASP A 112 -6.03 7.29 -2.99
C ASP A 112 -7.41 6.84 -3.51
N MET A 113 -8.27 7.84 -3.67
CA MET A 113 -9.68 7.72 -4.01
C MET A 113 -10.02 8.27 -5.40
N ARG A 114 -9.02 8.38 -6.30
CA ARG A 114 -9.30 8.72 -7.70
C ARG A 114 -10.09 7.60 -8.36
N GLU A 115 -10.90 7.95 -9.35
CA GLU A 115 -11.65 6.96 -10.12
C GLU A 115 -10.68 6.15 -11.00
N PRO A 116 -10.81 4.81 -11.04
CA PRO A 116 -10.10 4.00 -12.04
C PRO A 116 -10.74 4.21 -13.42
N GLU A 117 -9.98 3.94 -14.48
CA GLU A 117 -10.53 3.95 -15.85
C GLU A 117 -11.60 2.88 -16.06
N GLU A 118 -11.43 1.73 -15.38
CA GLU A 118 -12.28 0.56 -15.48
C GLU A 118 -12.45 -0.06 -14.10
N TYR A 119 -13.68 -0.41 -13.73
CA TYR A 119 -13.98 -1.14 -12.50
C TYR A 119 -13.94 -2.65 -12.74
N ILE A 120 -13.22 -3.37 -11.88
CA ILE A 120 -13.30 -4.83 -11.81
C ILE A 120 -14.71 -5.27 -11.43
N GLN A 121 -15.24 -6.28 -12.13
CA GLN A 121 -16.62 -6.74 -11.94
C GLN A 121 -16.78 -7.77 -10.81
N SER A 122 -15.71 -8.49 -10.48
CA SER A 122 -15.75 -9.61 -9.53
C SER A 122 -14.39 -9.83 -8.88
N ILE A 123 -14.40 -10.42 -7.68
CA ILE A 123 -13.20 -10.83 -6.95
C ILE A 123 -13.09 -12.37 -6.82
N GLU A 124 -13.89 -13.11 -7.57
CA GLU A 124 -13.92 -14.59 -7.53
C GLU A 124 -12.62 -15.24 -8.03
N SER A 125 -11.85 -14.56 -8.87
CA SER A 125 -10.53 -15.03 -9.32
C SER A 125 -9.41 -14.19 -8.72
N LEU A 126 -8.54 -14.79 -7.89
CA LEU A 126 -7.35 -14.09 -7.40
C LEU A 126 -6.36 -13.75 -8.54
N LYS A 127 -6.42 -14.46 -9.67
CA LYS A 127 -5.62 -14.14 -10.86
C LYS A 127 -6.10 -12.84 -11.50
N GLU A 128 -7.41 -12.68 -11.68
CA GLU A 128 -8.00 -11.46 -12.23
C GLU A 128 -7.76 -10.26 -11.30
N VAL A 129 -7.89 -10.46 -9.99
CA VAL A 129 -7.57 -9.44 -8.99
C VAL A 129 -6.10 -9.04 -9.07
N PHE A 130 -5.19 -9.99 -9.22
CA PHE A 130 -3.77 -9.72 -9.42
C PHE A 130 -3.51 -8.92 -10.69
N GLU A 131 -4.08 -9.34 -11.82
CA GLU A 131 -3.93 -8.64 -13.11
C GLU A 131 -4.50 -7.22 -13.02
N TYR A 132 -5.68 -7.05 -12.44
CA TYR A 132 -6.30 -5.74 -12.23
C TYR A 132 -5.44 -4.84 -11.35
N THR A 133 -4.93 -5.37 -10.23
CA THR A 133 -4.07 -4.62 -9.30
C THR A 133 -2.82 -4.08 -9.98
N ASN A 134 -2.20 -4.87 -10.86
CA ASN A 134 -0.90 -4.53 -11.45
C ASN A 134 -1.02 -3.75 -12.76
N TYR A 135 -2.07 -4.00 -13.56
CA TYR A 135 -2.17 -3.45 -14.91
C TYR A 135 -3.27 -2.39 -15.08
N LYS A 136 -4.21 -2.27 -14.14
CA LYS A 136 -5.33 -1.31 -14.21
C LYS A 136 -5.31 -0.29 -13.08
N LEU A 137 -4.87 -0.69 -11.90
CA LEU A 137 -4.73 0.20 -10.75
C LEU A 137 -3.35 0.85 -10.69
N ASN A 138 -3.33 2.03 -10.13
CA ASN A 138 -2.13 2.74 -9.73
C ASN A 138 -2.26 3.25 -8.30
N VAL A 139 -1.19 3.84 -7.76
CA VAL A 139 -1.14 4.35 -6.39
C VAL A 139 -2.31 5.27 -6.03
N GLY A 140 -2.94 5.97 -6.98
CA GLY A 140 -4.00 6.94 -6.65
C GLY A 140 -5.44 6.43 -6.73
N ASN A 141 -5.72 5.19 -7.14
CA ASN A 141 -7.10 4.78 -7.54
C ASN A 141 -7.57 3.39 -7.07
N PHE A 142 -6.90 2.77 -6.10
CA PHE A 142 -7.17 1.38 -5.72
C PHE A 142 -8.28 1.21 -4.66
N ILE A 143 -8.62 2.27 -3.91
CA ILE A 143 -9.63 2.21 -2.85
C ILE A 143 -11.07 2.18 -3.41
N LYS A 144 -11.34 2.99 -4.45
CA LYS A 144 -12.65 3.07 -5.10
C LYS A 144 -13.21 1.73 -5.58
N PRO A 145 -12.44 0.87 -6.27
CA PRO A 145 -12.85 -0.49 -6.59
C PRO A 145 -13.26 -1.32 -5.37
N ALA A 146 -12.54 -1.21 -4.25
CA ALA A 146 -12.83 -1.99 -3.05
C ALA A 146 -14.19 -1.59 -2.42
N LEU A 147 -14.51 -0.29 -2.46
CA LEU A 147 -15.82 0.22 -2.03
C LEU A 147 -16.93 -0.22 -2.98
N ASN A 148 -16.71 -0.14 -4.29
CA ASN A 148 -17.69 -0.54 -5.30
C ASN A 148 -18.09 -2.04 -5.17
N LEU A 149 -17.12 -2.90 -4.86
CA LEU A 149 -17.32 -4.33 -4.62
C LEU A 149 -17.93 -4.64 -3.23
N GLY A 150 -18.08 -3.62 -2.38
CA GLY A 150 -18.51 -3.75 -1.00
C GLY A 150 -17.53 -4.55 -0.13
N ILE A 151 -16.23 -4.60 -0.49
CA ILE A 151 -15.19 -5.16 0.37
C ILE A 151 -15.17 -4.37 1.68
N PHE A 152 -15.21 -3.05 1.54
CA PHE A 152 -15.40 -2.11 2.63
C PHE A 152 -16.71 -1.36 2.47
N SER A 153 -17.36 -1.02 3.58
CA SER A 153 -18.57 -0.20 3.59
C SER A 153 -18.26 1.30 3.55
N ASP A 154 -17.13 1.69 4.12
CA ASP A 154 -16.68 3.09 4.22
C ASP A 154 -15.16 3.14 4.43
N VAL A 155 -14.58 4.31 4.21
CA VAL A 155 -13.14 4.58 4.41
C VAL A 155 -12.99 5.74 5.38
N LEU A 156 -12.29 5.49 6.48
CA LEU A 156 -11.81 6.53 7.36
C LEU A 156 -10.38 6.90 6.99
N ILE A 157 -10.20 8.11 6.44
CA ILE A 157 -8.89 8.66 6.07
C ILE A 157 -8.28 9.39 7.26
N ILE A 158 -7.04 9.03 7.60
CA ILE A 158 -6.23 9.64 8.65
C ILE A 158 -5.03 10.34 8.00
N ASP A 159 -5.26 11.58 7.58
CA ASP A 159 -4.33 12.46 6.86
C ASP A 159 -4.05 13.79 7.60
N SER A 160 -4.59 13.98 8.80
CA SER A 160 -4.56 15.27 9.50
C SER A 160 -4.62 15.15 11.02
N LEU A 161 -4.17 16.20 11.72
CA LEU A 161 -4.18 16.23 13.19
C LEU A 161 -5.58 15.95 13.79
N ALA A 162 -6.65 16.34 13.09
CA ALA A 162 -8.02 16.08 13.52
C ALA A 162 -8.38 14.60 13.36
N SER A 163 -8.06 13.98 12.22
CA SER A 163 -8.39 12.58 11.97
C SER A 163 -7.56 11.61 12.83
N PHE A 164 -6.32 11.96 13.20
CA PHE A 164 -5.52 11.18 14.16
C PHE A 164 -6.17 11.07 15.56
N LYS A 165 -7.03 12.02 15.93
CA LYS A 165 -7.74 12.03 17.23
C LYS A 165 -9.00 11.17 17.25
N LEU A 166 -9.46 10.67 16.10
CA LEU A 166 -10.67 9.87 16.01
C LEU A 166 -10.49 8.52 16.70
N ASP A 167 -11.44 8.09 17.52
CA ASP A 167 -11.46 6.73 18.05
C ASP A 167 -12.22 5.80 17.11
N ILE A 168 -11.74 4.57 17.00
CA ILE A 168 -12.21 3.57 16.03
C ILE A 168 -12.48 2.29 16.80
N ASN A 169 -13.76 1.89 16.81
CA ASN A 169 -14.26 0.79 17.65
C ASN A 169 -14.95 -0.33 16.85
N ASP A 170 -15.35 -0.06 15.60
CA ASP A 170 -15.87 -1.10 14.70
C ASP A 170 -14.74 -2.01 14.19
N GLU A 171 -15.07 -3.14 13.57
CA GLU A 171 -14.08 -3.94 12.84
C GLU A 171 -13.54 -3.16 11.63
N PHE A 172 -12.22 -3.21 11.42
CA PHE A 172 -11.59 -2.59 10.28
C PHE A 172 -10.37 -3.36 9.77
N VAL A 173 -10.04 -3.13 8.50
CA VAL A 173 -8.71 -3.37 7.94
C VAL A 173 -7.91 -2.08 8.07
N LEU A 174 -6.67 -2.21 8.55
CA LEU A 174 -5.75 -1.08 8.66
C LEU A 174 -4.87 -1.03 7.41
N ASP A 175 -4.78 0.13 6.80
CA ASP A 175 -3.95 0.39 5.64
C ASP A 175 -3.09 1.62 5.92
N ILE A 176 -1.78 1.50 5.69
CA ILE A 176 -0.79 2.49 6.10
C ILE A 176 0.12 2.78 4.91
N ASP A 177 0.13 4.01 4.43
CA ASP A 177 1.25 4.55 3.68
C ASP A 177 2.25 5.17 4.66
N LEU A 178 3.53 4.80 4.53
CA LEU A 178 4.59 5.36 5.34
C LEU A 178 4.95 6.80 4.95
N ASP A 179 4.46 7.31 3.82
CA ASP A 179 4.57 8.72 3.45
C ASP A 179 3.85 9.67 4.43
N ILE A 180 3.03 9.15 5.36
CA ILE A 180 2.53 9.91 6.51
C ILE A 180 3.65 10.43 7.43
N PHE A 181 4.86 9.89 7.29
CA PHE A 181 6.09 10.36 7.93
C PHE A 181 6.98 11.22 7.02
N SER A 182 6.50 11.60 5.83
CA SER A 182 7.20 12.53 4.96
C SER A 182 7.31 13.92 5.63
N LYS A 183 8.22 14.74 5.09
CA LYS A 183 8.45 16.11 5.59
C LYS A 183 7.20 16.99 5.53
N ASP A 184 6.32 16.75 4.56
CA ASP A 184 5.07 17.50 4.42
C ASP A 184 4.11 17.25 5.60
N MET A 185 4.30 16.13 6.29
CA MET A 185 3.50 15.69 7.44
C MET A 185 4.18 15.96 8.80
N ASP A 186 5.28 16.71 8.84
CA ASP A 186 6.03 17.06 10.06
C ASP A 186 5.26 18.01 11.00
N TYR A 187 4.19 18.64 10.52
CA TYR A 187 3.31 19.44 11.38
C TYR A 187 2.52 18.59 12.39
N ILE A 188 2.43 17.27 12.17
CA ILE A 188 1.89 16.30 13.13
C ILE A 188 3.06 15.64 13.85
N ASP A 189 3.05 15.73 15.18
CA ASP A 189 4.07 15.16 16.06
C ASP A 189 4.34 13.67 15.77
N TYR A 190 5.63 13.31 15.73
CA TYR A 190 6.10 11.98 15.37
C TYR A 190 5.59 10.90 16.34
N ASP A 191 5.76 11.15 17.64
CA ASP A 191 5.36 10.20 18.69
C ASP A 191 3.84 10.04 18.70
N PHE A 192 3.10 11.12 18.43
CA PHE A 192 1.66 11.07 18.28
C PHE A 192 1.23 10.18 17.12
N LYS A 193 1.85 10.33 15.93
CA LYS A 193 1.60 9.44 14.77
C LYS A 193 1.92 7.98 15.10
N MET A 194 3.11 7.75 15.66
CA MET A 194 3.61 6.42 16.01
C MET A 194 2.71 5.71 17.02
N ASN A 195 2.32 6.40 18.10
CA ASN A 195 1.45 5.86 19.13
C ASN A 195 0.06 5.51 18.56
N LYS A 196 -0.49 6.36 17.69
CA LYS A 196 -1.77 6.08 17.03
C LYS A 196 -1.70 4.86 16.14
N ILE A 197 -0.66 4.74 15.31
CA ILE A 197 -0.46 3.58 14.43
C ILE A 197 -0.33 2.29 15.26
N LYS A 198 0.50 2.28 16.31
CA LYS A 198 0.63 1.13 17.21
C LYS A 198 -0.69 0.76 17.89
N GLN A 199 -1.51 1.73 18.26
CA GLN A 199 -2.84 1.49 18.81
C GLN A 199 -3.77 0.81 17.78
N LEU A 200 -3.76 1.28 16.53
CA LEU A 200 -4.61 0.75 15.46
C LEU A 200 -4.17 -0.65 15.02
N ILE A 201 -2.86 -0.93 15.00
CA ILE A 201 -2.32 -2.29 14.74
C ILE A 201 -2.84 -3.27 15.80
N LYS A 202 -2.89 -2.88 17.08
CA LYS A 202 -3.44 -3.73 18.14
C LYS A 202 -4.92 -4.07 17.92
N LYS A 203 -5.71 -3.13 17.39
CA LYS A 203 -7.15 -3.27 17.14
C LYS A 203 -7.51 -3.97 15.81
N SER A 204 -6.58 -4.11 14.86
CA SER A 204 -6.84 -4.69 13.53
C SER A 204 -6.32 -6.12 13.38
N ASN A 205 -6.99 -6.92 12.54
CA ASN A 205 -6.58 -8.28 12.19
C ASN A 205 -5.80 -8.35 10.88
N VAL A 206 -6.07 -7.43 9.95
CA VAL A 206 -5.37 -7.33 8.67
C VAL A 206 -4.77 -5.93 8.56
N ILE A 207 -3.48 -5.89 8.23
CA ILE A 207 -2.70 -4.67 8.07
C ILE A 207 -1.99 -4.71 6.71
N THR A 208 -2.14 -3.66 5.92
CA THR A 208 -1.36 -3.42 4.70
C THR A 208 -0.48 -2.19 4.90
N ILE A 209 0.78 -2.28 4.47
CA ILE A 209 1.78 -1.21 4.66
C ILE A 209 2.56 -0.98 3.36
N ALA A 210 2.43 0.22 2.80
CA ALA A 210 3.21 0.69 1.67
C ALA A 210 4.46 1.46 2.15
N THR A 211 5.61 1.17 1.56
CA THR A 211 6.86 1.92 1.83
C THR A 211 7.03 3.12 0.90
N SER A 212 6.28 3.16 -0.20
CA SER A 212 6.05 4.32 -1.07
C SER A 212 7.32 5.07 -1.48
N PRO A 213 8.24 4.40 -2.20
CA PRO A 213 9.61 4.87 -2.43
C PRO A 213 9.72 6.16 -3.26
N PHE A 214 8.63 6.61 -3.88
CA PHE A 214 8.57 7.88 -4.59
C PHE A 214 8.21 9.06 -3.66
N PHE A 215 7.40 8.80 -2.62
CA PHE A 215 6.81 9.82 -1.75
C PHE A 215 7.61 10.01 -0.45
N ILE A 216 8.42 9.02 -0.07
CA ILE A 216 9.29 9.07 1.10
C ILE A 216 10.64 8.39 0.80
N ASP A 217 11.71 8.84 1.46
CA ASP A 217 13.01 8.18 1.36
C ASP A 217 12.90 6.73 1.85
N GLN A 218 13.25 5.79 0.98
CA GLN A 218 13.02 4.37 1.23
C GLN A 218 13.82 3.83 2.43
N THR A 219 15.00 4.39 2.72
CA THR A 219 15.79 4.00 3.90
C THR A 219 15.09 4.45 5.17
N TYR A 220 14.58 5.68 5.16
CA TYR A 220 13.79 6.23 6.26
C TYR A 220 12.48 5.48 6.46
N ALA A 221 11.72 5.18 5.39
CA ALA A 221 10.50 4.39 5.48
C ALA A 221 10.73 3.01 6.12
N ILE A 222 11.80 2.30 5.75
CA ILE A 222 12.15 1.01 6.37
C ILE A 222 12.54 1.17 7.86
N LYS A 223 13.21 2.26 8.22
CA LYS A 223 13.49 2.57 9.63
C LYS A 223 12.18 2.75 10.41
N ILE A 224 11.24 3.56 9.91
CA ILE A 224 9.92 3.77 10.51
C ILE A 224 9.17 2.46 10.66
N LEU A 225 9.15 1.64 9.60
CA LEU A 225 8.52 0.33 9.63
C LEU A 225 9.02 -0.52 10.79
N ARG A 226 10.34 -0.55 11.04
CA ARG A 226 10.91 -1.30 12.17
C ARG A 226 10.48 -0.71 13.52
N GLU A 227 10.44 0.62 13.64
CA GLU A 227 10.00 1.29 14.87
C GLU A 227 8.50 1.07 15.18
N ILE A 228 7.66 0.88 14.16
CA ILE A 228 6.25 0.52 14.34
C ILE A 228 6.10 -0.82 15.06
N PHE A 229 7.01 -1.78 14.80
CA PHE A 229 6.96 -3.15 15.34
C PHE A 229 7.95 -3.44 16.47
N SER A 230 8.73 -2.44 16.90
CA SER A 230 9.58 -2.49 18.10
C SER A 230 8.80 -2.27 19.40
#